data_AF-A0A4P5SU01-F1
#
_entry.id   AF-A0A4P5SU01-F1
#
_cell.length_a   1.000
_cell.length_b   1.000
_cell.length_c   1.000
_cell.angle_alpha   90.00
_cell.angle_beta   90.00
_cell.angle_gamma   90.00
#
_symmetry.space_group_name_H-M   'P 1'
#
loop_
_entity.id
_entity.type
_entity.pdbx_description
1 polymer ?
#
loop_
_entity_poly.entity_id
_entity_poly.type
_entity_poly.pdbx_seq_one_letter_code
_entity_poly.pdbx_strand_id
1 'polypeptide(L)'
;MVDTIIDAGPLIAFLSRDDRYHSQCAALLRAMNCAFYTTLPVLTEAMYFLGRNGGLHAQNALWKMLLRGDLLLHHPSPQELTRMAELMEKYSDHPMDFADASLVALAETLSLKRIFTLDYNDFSVYRMRGNHAFTLIGAHPLP
;
A
#
# COMPACT_ATOMS: atom_id res chain seq x y z
N MET A 1 -15.29 -5.40 -11.06
CA MET A 1 -13.98 -4.78 -10.83
C MET A 1 -13.57 -5.14 -9.41
N VAL A 2 -12.30 -5.47 -9.17
CA VAL A 2 -11.83 -5.86 -7.82
C VAL A 2 -10.94 -4.74 -7.32
N ASP A 3 -11.37 -4.06 -6.27
CA ASP A 3 -10.60 -2.98 -5.67
C ASP A 3 -9.30 -3.48 -5.05
N THR A 4 -8.33 -2.58 -4.97
CA THR A 4 -6.95 -2.92 -4.65
C THR A 4 -6.44 -2.02 -3.55
N ILE A 5 -5.80 -2.60 -2.54
CA ILE A 5 -5.05 -1.84 -1.55
C ILE A 5 -3.67 -1.56 -2.15
N ILE A 6 -3.17 -0.34 -2.00
CA ILE A 6 -1.86 0.07 -2.48
C ILE A 6 -0.96 0.54 -1.34
N ASP A 7 0.25 0.01 -1.37
CA ASP A 7 1.33 0.26 -0.42
C ASP A 7 2.21 1.45 -0.86
N ALA A 8 3.13 1.90 0.01
CA ALA A 8 4.00 3.04 -0.21
C ALA A 8 4.94 2.81 -1.39
N GLY A 9 5.55 1.62 -1.48
CA GLY A 9 6.52 1.28 -2.53
C GLY A 9 6.01 1.56 -3.95
N PRO A 10 4.85 1.01 -4.36
CA PRO A 10 4.27 1.29 -5.67
C PRO A 10 3.90 2.77 -5.91
N LEU A 11 3.38 3.47 -4.89
CA LEU A 11 3.08 4.91 -4.98
C LEU A 11 4.35 5.72 -5.24
N ILE A 12 5.41 5.42 -4.48
CA ILE A 12 6.72 6.04 -4.61
C ILE A 12 7.30 5.78 -6.01
N ALA A 13 7.36 4.51 -6.44
CA ALA A 13 7.93 4.13 -7.72
C ALA A 13 7.14 4.74 -8.89
N PHE A 14 5.82 4.78 -8.80
CA PHE A 14 4.99 5.42 -9.81
C PHE A 14 5.27 6.92 -9.95
N LEU A 15 5.49 7.63 -8.84
CA LEU A 15 5.67 9.09 -8.83
C LEU A 15 7.12 9.55 -9.00
N SER A 16 8.09 8.66 -8.78
CA SER A 16 9.51 8.90 -9.00
C SER A 16 9.96 8.32 -10.34
N ARG A 17 10.22 9.18 -11.34
CA ARG A 17 10.60 8.73 -12.70
C ARG A 17 11.91 7.95 -12.76
N ASP A 18 12.82 8.23 -11.85
CA ASP A 18 14.13 7.60 -11.77
C ASP A 18 14.10 6.30 -10.94
N ASP A 19 12.94 5.93 -10.40
CA ASP A 19 12.78 4.65 -9.70
C ASP A 19 12.86 3.49 -10.68
N ARG A 20 13.65 2.46 -10.35
CA ARG A 20 13.84 1.25 -11.15
C ARG A 20 12.53 0.52 -11.47
N TYR A 21 11.51 0.65 -10.63
CA TYR A 21 10.20 0.03 -10.82
C TYR A 21 9.17 0.96 -11.46
N HIS A 22 9.53 2.22 -11.79
CA HIS A 22 8.63 3.23 -12.30
C HIS A 22 7.77 2.75 -13.48
N SER A 23 8.42 2.20 -14.53
CA SER A 23 7.71 1.76 -15.73
C SER A 23 6.75 0.60 -15.45
N GLN A 24 7.13 -0.33 -14.58
CA GLN A 24 6.29 -1.48 -14.22
C GLN A 24 5.10 -1.03 -13.38
N CYS A 25 5.32 -0.20 -12.37
CA CYS A 25 4.25 0.33 -11.53
C CYS A 25 3.27 1.19 -12.34
N ALA A 26 3.77 2.02 -13.25
CA ALA A 26 2.95 2.83 -14.13
C ALA A 26 2.09 1.97 -15.08
N ALA A 27 2.65 0.88 -15.62
CA ALA A 27 1.90 -0.04 -16.47
C ALA A 27 0.80 -0.76 -15.68
N LEU A 28 1.10 -1.26 -14.48
CA LEU A 28 0.14 -1.93 -13.61
C LEU A 28 -0.99 -0.99 -13.18
N LEU A 29 -0.69 0.23 -12.71
CA LEU A 29 -1.71 1.22 -12.35
C LEU A 29 -2.65 1.54 -13.52
N ARG A 30 -2.10 1.70 -14.73
CA ARG A 30 -2.92 2.00 -15.92
C ARG A 30 -3.77 0.82 -16.39
N ALA A 31 -3.28 -0.41 -16.20
CA ALA A 31 -4.00 -1.62 -16.57
C ALA A 31 -5.14 -1.95 -15.60
N MET A 32 -5.02 -1.51 -14.34
CA MET A 32 -6.01 -1.73 -13.30
C MET A 32 -7.08 -0.65 -13.30
N ASN A 33 -8.25 -0.96 -13.86
CA ASN A 33 -9.44 -0.11 -13.75
C ASN A 33 -10.22 -0.47 -12.47
N CYS A 34 -9.75 0.01 -11.31
CA CYS A 34 -10.38 -0.21 -10.01
C CYS A 34 -10.07 0.94 -9.04
N ALA A 35 -10.76 0.99 -7.91
CA ALA A 35 -10.39 1.91 -6.84
C ALA A 35 -9.11 1.43 -6.14
N PHE A 36 -8.24 2.38 -5.80
CA PHE A 36 -7.06 2.16 -4.96
C PHE A 36 -7.30 2.69 -3.56
N TYR A 37 -7.16 1.84 -2.56
CA TYR A 37 -7.27 2.21 -1.16
C TYR A 37 -5.88 2.23 -0.51
N THR A 38 -5.64 3.21 0.35
CA THR A 38 -4.43 3.27 1.17
C THR A 38 -4.77 3.81 2.56
N THR A 39 -3.79 3.91 3.44
CA THR A 39 -3.96 4.38 4.83
C THR A 39 -3.10 5.59 5.11
N LEU A 40 -3.39 6.30 6.21
CA LEU A 40 -2.59 7.46 6.62
C LEU A 40 -1.11 7.11 6.94
N PRO A 41 -0.78 5.96 7.56
CA PRO A 41 0.61 5.54 7.73
C PRO A 41 1.36 5.37 6.41
N VAL A 42 0.77 4.67 5.44
CA VAL A 42 1.35 4.49 4.10
C VAL A 42 1.49 5.82 3.36
N LEU A 43 0.46 6.67 3.44
CA LEU A 43 0.51 8.02 2.86
C LEU A 43 1.65 8.84 3.46
N THR A 44 1.88 8.72 4.77
CA THR A 44 2.93 9.46 5.49
C THR A 44 4.31 9.02 5.04
N GLU A 45 4.55 7.72 4.90
CA GLU A 45 5.80 7.17 4.39
C GLU A 45 6.07 7.62 2.95
N ALA A 46 5.07 7.50 2.07
CA ALA A 46 5.19 7.93 0.68
C ALA A 46 5.46 9.43 0.58
N MET A 47 4.75 10.27 1.35
CA MET A 47 4.99 11.72 1.40
C MET A 47 6.40 12.04 1.89
N TYR A 48 6.89 11.35 2.91
CA TYR A 48 8.24 11.54 3.43
C TYR A 48 9.29 11.21 2.37
N PHE A 49 9.20 10.02 1.74
CA PHE A 49 10.16 9.57 0.75
C PHE A 49 10.17 10.46 -0.50
N LEU A 50 8.98 10.80 -1.03
CA LEU A 50 8.86 11.69 -2.18
C LEU A 50 9.41 13.08 -1.89
N GLY A 51 9.19 13.60 -0.67
CA GLY A 51 9.77 14.86 -0.24
C GLY A 51 11.29 14.83 -0.20
N ARG A 52 11.88 13.72 0.29
CA ARG A 52 13.35 13.53 0.35
C ARG A 52 14.00 13.45 -1.03
N ASN A 53 13.36 12.78 -1.99
CA ASN A 53 14.00 12.46 -3.27
C ASN A 53 13.54 13.33 -4.45
N GLY A 54 12.35 13.91 -4.38
CA GLY A 54 11.77 14.74 -5.46
C GLY A 54 11.15 16.06 -4.98
N GLY A 55 11.27 16.37 -3.68
CA GLY A 55 10.77 17.60 -3.08
C GLY A 55 9.25 17.78 -3.17
N LEU A 56 8.82 19.03 -3.04
CA LEU A 56 7.40 19.40 -3.07
C LEU A 56 6.73 19.03 -4.40
N HIS A 57 7.47 18.99 -5.52
CA HIS A 57 6.92 18.59 -6.81
C HIS A 57 6.37 17.15 -6.77
N ALA A 58 7.14 16.21 -6.23
CA ALA A 58 6.75 14.82 -6.12
C ALA A 58 5.60 14.63 -5.11
N GLN A 59 5.65 15.31 -3.96
CA GLN A 59 4.55 15.31 -2.98
C GLN A 59 3.24 15.87 -3.56
N ASN A 60 3.32 16.94 -4.37
CA ASN A 60 2.15 17.51 -5.04
C ASN A 60 1.52 16.54 -6.05
N ALA A 61 2.30 15.63 -6.63
CA ALA A 61 1.74 14.60 -7.51
C ALA A 61 0.89 13.59 -6.71
N LEU A 62 1.34 13.18 -5.52
CA LEU A 62 0.57 12.33 -4.61
C LEU A 62 -0.69 13.03 -4.10
N TRP A 63 -0.60 14.33 -3.76
CA TRP A 63 -1.78 15.14 -3.42
C TRP A 63 -2.81 15.17 -4.55
N LYS A 64 -2.38 15.30 -5.81
CA LYS A 64 -3.30 15.30 -6.95
C LYS A 64 -4.05 13.97 -7.08
N MET A 65 -3.41 12.83 -6.80
CA MET A 65 -4.09 11.53 -6.82
C MET A 65 -5.21 11.46 -5.78
N LEU A 66 -4.95 11.92 -4.56
CA LEU A 66 -5.98 12.00 -3.50
C LEU A 66 -7.13 12.94 -3.88
N LEU A 67 -6.81 14.16 -4.33
CA LEU A 67 -7.81 15.19 -4.63
C LEU A 67 -8.67 14.86 -5.87
N ARG A 68 -8.16 14.02 -6.79
CA ARG A 68 -8.91 13.52 -7.93
C ARG A 68 -9.77 12.29 -7.63
N GLY A 69 -9.54 11.65 -6.47
CA GLY A 69 -10.15 10.36 -6.14
C GLY A 69 -9.51 9.16 -6.83
N ASP A 70 -8.32 9.34 -7.42
CA ASP A 70 -7.52 8.23 -7.99
C ASP A 70 -6.97 7.32 -6.88
N LEU A 71 -6.78 7.89 -5.68
CA LEU A 71 -6.34 7.20 -4.47
C LEU A 71 -7.30 7.55 -3.33
N LEU A 72 -7.87 6.54 -2.69
CA LEU A 72 -8.82 6.67 -1.59
C LEU A 72 -8.08 6.46 -0.26
N LEU A 73 -8.11 7.48 0.59
CA LEU A 73 -7.52 7.42 1.93
C LEU A 73 -8.53 6.82 2.91
N HIS A 74 -8.19 5.68 3.49
CA HIS A 74 -8.97 5.06 4.57
C HIS A 74 -8.58 5.64 5.93
N HIS A 75 -9.60 5.95 6.74
CA HIS A 75 -9.44 6.39 8.11
C HIS A 75 -9.83 5.25 9.05
N PRO A 76 -8.92 4.76 9.90
CA PRO A 76 -9.19 3.60 10.73
C PRO A 76 -10.18 3.93 11.85
N SER A 77 -11.08 2.98 12.09
CA SER A 77 -11.91 2.90 13.28
C SER A 77 -11.09 2.51 14.53
N PRO A 78 -11.62 2.71 15.75
CA PRO A 78 -10.97 2.24 16.97
C PRO A 78 -10.67 0.73 16.97
N GLN A 79 -11.56 -0.08 16.39
CA GLN A 79 -11.39 -1.52 16.27
C GLN A 79 -10.23 -1.88 15.35
N GLU A 80 -10.04 -1.12 14.27
CA GLU A 80 -8.89 -1.30 13.37
C GLU A 80 -7.59 -0.88 14.05
N LEU A 81 -7.58 0.17 14.89
CA LEU A 81 -6.40 0.53 15.68
C LEU A 81 -6.01 -0.58 16.67
N THR A 82 -6.98 -1.15 17.39
CA THR A 82 -6.73 -2.34 18.24
C THR A 82 -6.19 -3.49 17.39
N ARG A 83 -6.78 -3.71 16.21
CA ARG A 83 -6.37 -4.79 15.31
C ARG A 83 -4.93 -4.61 14.80
N MET A 84 -4.52 -3.38 14.50
CA MET A 84 -3.14 -3.08 14.10
C MET A 84 -2.15 -3.44 15.21
N ALA A 85 -2.45 -3.10 16.47
CA ALA A 85 -1.61 -3.46 17.61
C ALA A 85 -1.47 -4.99 17.78
N GLU A 86 -2.58 -5.73 17.69
CA GLU A 86 -2.57 -7.20 17.72
C GLU A 86 -1.74 -7.81 16.58
N LEU A 87 -1.82 -7.23 15.38
CA LEU A 87 -1.07 -7.70 14.22
C LEU A 87 0.44 -7.48 14.43
N MET A 88 0.85 -6.31 14.90
CA MET A 88 2.25 -6.03 15.19
C MET A 88 2.81 -6.94 16.30
N GLU A 89 2.02 -7.26 17.32
CA GLU A 89 2.40 -8.24 18.35
C GLU A 89 2.53 -9.65 17.76
N LYS A 90 1.55 -10.08 16.96
CA LYS A 90 1.53 -11.40 16.29
C LYS A 90 2.74 -11.61 15.39
N TYR A 91 3.17 -10.58 14.67
CA TYR A 91 4.30 -10.64 13.74
C TYR A 91 5.59 -10.08 14.35
N SER A 92 5.72 -10.06 15.67
CA SER A 92 6.92 -9.51 16.33
C SER A 92 8.24 -10.23 15.96
N ASP A 93 8.19 -11.51 15.59
CA ASP A 93 9.35 -12.29 15.11
C ASP A 93 9.82 -11.91 13.69
N HIS A 94 8.94 -11.26 12.91
CA HIS A 94 9.22 -10.69 11.58
C HIS A 94 8.60 -9.29 11.56
N PRO A 95 9.27 -8.29 12.16
CA PRO A 95 8.62 -7.12 12.73
C PRO A 95 7.82 -6.35 11.68
N MET A 96 6.51 -6.60 11.69
CA MET A 96 5.52 -5.86 10.93
C MET A 96 5.50 -4.41 11.41
N ASP A 97 5.62 -3.49 10.46
CA ASP A 97 5.54 -2.07 10.76
C ASP A 97 4.08 -1.58 10.84
N PHE A 98 3.93 -0.31 11.23
CA PHE A 98 2.60 0.30 11.37
C PHE A 98 1.88 0.50 10.03
N ALA A 99 2.62 0.71 8.93
CA ALA A 99 2.04 0.86 7.61
C ALA A 99 1.42 -0.47 7.14
N ASP A 100 2.17 -1.56 7.23
CA ASP A 100 1.72 -2.91 6.91
C ASP A 100 0.54 -3.34 7.77
N ALA A 101 0.64 -3.15 9.10
CA ALA A 101 -0.45 -3.47 10.02
C ALA A 101 -1.74 -2.72 9.64
N SER A 102 -1.60 -1.46 9.22
CA SER A 102 -2.75 -0.65 8.80
C SER A 102 -3.39 -1.15 7.50
N LEU A 103 -2.59 -1.64 6.54
CA LEU A 103 -3.10 -2.22 5.30
C LEU A 103 -3.79 -3.56 5.53
N VAL A 104 -3.24 -4.41 6.41
CA VAL A 104 -3.87 -5.68 6.78
C VAL A 104 -5.20 -5.45 7.52
N ALA A 105 -5.26 -4.49 8.44
CA ALA A 105 -6.51 -4.14 9.12
C ALA A 105 -7.56 -3.59 8.15
N LEU A 106 -7.18 -2.69 7.24
CA LEU A 106 -8.03 -2.19 6.15
C LEU A 106 -8.55 -3.34 5.29
N ALA A 107 -7.67 -4.27 4.90
CA ALA A 107 -8.03 -5.44 4.10
C ALA A 107 -9.08 -6.32 4.78
N GLU A 108 -8.92 -6.57 6.08
CA GLU A 108 -9.90 -7.31 6.88
C GLU A 108 -11.25 -6.60 6.92
N THR A 109 -11.27 -5.28 7.14
CA THR A 109 -12.49 -4.47 7.22
C THR A 109 -13.26 -4.44 5.90
N LEU A 110 -12.56 -4.21 4.79
CA LEU A 110 -13.19 -4.10 3.46
C LEU A 110 -13.30 -5.44 2.73
N SER A 111 -12.81 -6.54 3.33
CA SER A 111 -12.72 -7.86 2.69
C SER A 111 -11.95 -7.83 1.35
N LEU A 112 -10.93 -6.98 1.26
CA LEU A 112 -10.10 -6.74 0.09
C LEU A 112 -8.86 -7.65 0.12
N LYS A 113 -8.75 -8.57 -0.85
CA LYS A 113 -7.65 -9.54 -0.91
C LYS A 113 -6.44 -9.09 -1.73
N ARG A 114 -6.60 -8.07 -2.58
CA ARG A 114 -5.55 -7.62 -3.48
C ARG A 114 -4.73 -6.51 -2.83
N ILE A 115 -3.43 -6.73 -2.76
CA ILE A 115 -2.46 -5.74 -2.32
C ILE A 115 -1.46 -5.52 -3.45
N PHE A 116 -1.33 -4.27 -3.88
CA PHE A 116 -0.25 -3.82 -4.72
C PHE A 116 0.89 -3.34 -3.83
N THR A 117 1.97 -4.10 -3.79
CA THR A 117 3.18 -3.82 -3.00
C THR A 117 4.44 -4.17 -3.79
N LEU A 118 5.57 -3.62 -3.37
CA LEU A 118 6.90 -4.07 -3.77
C LEU A 118 7.58 -4.91 -2.68
N ASP A 119 7.01 -4.96 -1.47
CA ASP A 119 7.47 -5.80 -0.38
C ASP A 119 6.74 -7.15 -0.37
N TYR A 120 7.21 -8.02 -1.25
CA TYR A 120 6.64 -9.35 -1.39
C TYR A 120 6.92 -10.27 -0.22
N ASN A 121 8.08 -10.12 0.42
CA ASN A 121 8.48 -11.03 1.49
C ASN A 121 7.49 -10.90 2.66
N ASP A 122 7.17 -9.66 3.02
CA ASP A 122 6.33 -9.35 4.17
C ASP A 122 4.88 -9.75 3.90
N PHE A 123 4.28 -9.24 2.83
CA PHE A 123 2.88 -9.54 2.50
C PHE A 123 2.64 -11.00 2.06
N SER A 124 3.68 -11.76 1.69
CA SER A 124 3.56 -13.21 1.45
C SER A 124 3.39 -14.01 2.75
N VAL A 125 3.84 -13.47 3.89
CA VAL A 125 3.73 -14.09 5.21
C VAL A 125 2.48 -13.61 5.95
N TYR A 126 2.09 -12.34 5.76
CA TYR A 126 0.91 -11.78 6.43
C TYR A 126 -0.39 -12.48 6.03
N ARG A 127 -1.31 -12.60 6.99
CA ARG A 127 -2.59 -13.29 6.84
C ARG A 127 -3.69 -12.44 7.42
N MET A 128 -4.77 -12.30 6.67
CA MET A 128 -6.04 -11.77 7.18
C MET A 128 -6.69 -12.78 8.13
N ARG A 129 -7.70 -12.32 8.88
CA ARG A 129 -8.65 -13.16 9.62
C ARG A 129 -9.08 -14.41 8.84
N GLY A 130 -9.14 -15.54 9.54
CA GLY A 130 -9.42 -16.84 8.93
C GLY A 130 -8.23 -17.43 8.15
N ASN A 131 -7.01 -16.93 8.37
CA ASN A 131 -5.78 -17.41 7.73
C ASN A 131 -5.78 -17.26 6.20
N HIS A 132 -6.43 -16.21 5.68
CA HIS A 132 -6.48 -15.96 4.25
C HIS A 132 -5.21 -15.22 3.79
N ALA A 133 -4.57 -15.74 2.74
CA ALA A 133 -3.46 -15.08 2.07
C ALA A 133 -3.93 -13.96 1.13
N PHE A 134 -3.04 -13.00 0.90
CA PHE A 134 -3.25 -11.92 -0.07
C PHE A 134 -2.95 -12.36 -1.50
N THR A 135 -3.62 -11.72 -2.45
CA THR A 135 -3.24 -11.74 -3.87
C THR A 135 -2.32 -10.56 -4.12
N LEU A 136 -1.03 -10.83 -4.26
CA LEU A 136 -0.01 -9.79 -4.43
C LEU A 136 0.06 -9.36 -5.90
N ILE A 137 -0.06 -8.06 -6.11
CA ILE A 137 0.23 -7.38 -7.36
C ILE A 137 1.54 -6.65 -7.16
N GLY A 138 2.44 -6.68 -8.13
CA GLY A 138 3.64 -5.86 -8.04
C GLY A 138 4.59 -6.04 -9.20
N ALA A 139 5.70 -5.33 -9.09
CA ALA A 139 6.75 -5.24 -10.09
C ALA A 139 7.78 -6.35 -9.87
N HIS A 140 7.41 -7.60 -10.12
CA HIS A 140 8.40 -8.67 -10.28
C HIS A 140 9.04 -8.55 -11.66
N PRO A 141 10.34 -8.90 -11.80
CA PRO A 141 10.79 -9.40 -13.09
C PRO A 141 9.85 -10.55 -13.47
N LEU A 142 9.18 -10.45 -14.62
CA LEU A 142 8.69 -11.68 -15.25
C LEU A 142 9.91 -12.62 -15.36
N PRO A 143 9.74 -13.92 -15.07
CA PRO A 143 10.84 -14.88 -15.22
C PRO A 143 11.46 -14.81 -16.62
#